data_AF-A0A6J7SLT2-F1
#
_entry.id   AF-A0A6J7SLT2-F1
#
_cell.length_a   1.000
_cell.length_b   1.000
_cell.length_c   1.000
_cell.angle_alpha   90.00
_cell.angle_beta   90.00
_cell.angle_gamma   90.00
#
_symmetry.space_group_name_H-M   'P 1'
#
loop_
_entity.id
_entity.type
_entity.pdbx_description
1 polymer ?
#
loop_
_entity_poly.entity_id
_entity_poly.type
_entity_poly.pdbx_seq_one_letter_code
_entity_poly.pdbx_strand_id
1 'polypeptide(L)'
;MPAGRWWAYPGNLQGRSTKATECGPKGVLIVEAAGEGFAKPEFVACDLSRFLRVHADISGVPNVESALDQIGEQATTAIEQDNPLGLPTVVRVAVSGATDSHSGLKKLLKEERFVGLLQPLLPVNTSIKKISIDTTAPFDRTVLAARPDVVGAVLTKLDELRPAASTGSATPEESTDAGPEGPATSSVLEDLIDRAASTIGSPARTLTEKSVSLGDISVEEFLDQVERLLIDRLAPATEDEAEGVVQL
;
A
#
# COMPACT_ATOMS: atom_id res chain seq x y z
N MET A 1 32.43 -12.39 5.64
CA MET A 1 33.54 -11.47 5.33
C MET A 1 34.52 -11.50 6.48
N PRO A 2 35.85 -11.57 6.26
CA PRO A 2 36.80 -11.38 7.36
C PRO A 2 36.60 -9.99 7.99
N ALA A 3 36.82 -9.88 9.30
CA ALA A 3 36.74 -8.61 10.02
C ALA A 3 37.68 -7.57 9.41
N GLY A 4 37.24 -6.30 9.34
CA GLY A 4 38.08 -5.19 8.86
C GLY A 4 38.09 -4.93 7.35
N ARG A 5 37.14 -5.49 6.57
CA ARG A 5 36.98 -5.16 5.15
C ARG A 5 35.63 -4.50 4.89
N TRP A 6 35.67 -3.27 4.38
CA TRP A 6 34.49 -2.45 4.09
C TRP A 6 34.35 -2.22 2.59
N TRP A 7 33.11 -2.22 2.11
CA TRP A 7 32.74 -1.76 0.77
C TRP A 7 31.55 -0.83 0.95
N ALA A 8 31.54 0.27 0.19
CA ALA A 8 30.46 1.24 0.28
C ALA A 8 30.25 1.93 -1.06
N TYR A 9 29.00 2.31 -1.30
CA TYR A 9 28.61 3.22 -2.37
C TYR A 9 28.21 4.54 -1.71
N PRO A 10 29.08 5.56 -1.72
CA PRO A 10 28.85 6.80 -0.96
C PRO A 10 27.68 7.64 -1.52
N GLY A 11 27.20 7.32 -2.73
CA GLY A 11 26.04 7.97 -3.32
C GLY A 11 26.27 9.46 -3.60
N ASN A 12 25.18 10.23 -3.59
CA ASN A 12 25.21 11.68 -3.77
C ASN A 12 25.13 12.37 -2.40
N LEU A 13 25.70 13.57 -2.29
CA LEU A 13 25.61 14.41 -1.09
C LEU A 13 24.21 15.01 -0.85
N GLN A 14 23.35 15.00 -1.87
CA GLN A 14 22.02 15.61 -1.84
C GLN A 14 21.08 14.80 -2.73
N GLY A 15 19.89 14.47 -2.19
CA GLY A 15 18.79 13.88 -2.97
C GLY A 15 18.22 14.91 -3.95
N ARG A 16 17.63 14.45 -5.06
CA ARG A 16 17.08 15.34 -6.10
C ARG A 16 15.61 15.07 -6.42
N SER A 17 15.02 14.05 -5.80
CA SER A 17 13.66 13.61 -6.06
C SER A 17 13.11 12.75 -4.92
N THR A 18 11.81 12.50 -4.96
CA THR A 18 11.11 11.59 -4.04
C THR A 18 11.20 10.11 -4.46
N LYS A 19 12.23 9.74 -5.25
CA LYS A 19 12.56 8.32 -5.49
C LYS A 19 13.10 7.71 -4.20
N ALA A 20 12.73 6.47 -3.90
CA ALA A 20 13.13 5.81 -2.64
C ALA A 20 14.65 5.86 -2.38
N THR A 21 15.47 5.66 -3.42
CA THR A 21 16.93 5.70 -3.33
C THR A 21 17.49 7.11 -3.05
N GLU A 22 16.72 8.16 -3.29
CA GLU A 22 17.08 9.54 -3.05
C GLU A 22 16.47 10.12 -1.76
N CYS A 23 15.62 9.36 -1.09
CA CYS A 23 15.07 9.71 0.21
C CYS A 23 16.06 9.46 1.36
N GLY A 24 15.75 10.06 2.51
CA GLY A 24 16.54 9.95 3.75
C GLY A 24 17.88 10.70 3.69
N PRO A 25 18.72 10.50 4.72
CA PRO A 25 19.99 11.20 4.80
C PRO A 25 20.96 10.93 3.66
N LYS A 26 21.62 12.01 3.19
CA LYS A 26 22.65 11.98 2.17
C LYS A 26 23.89 12.68 2.68
N GLY A 27 25.06 12.20 2.29
CA GLY A 27 26.29 12.72 2.89
C GLY A 27 27.49 11.88 2.56
N VAL A 28 28.44 11.87 3.50
CA VAL A 28 29.74 11.25 3.32
C VAL A 28 29.95 10.10 4.29
N LEU A 29 30.92 9.25 3.95
CA LEU A 29 31.49 8.31 4.89
C LEU A 29 32.86 8.83 5.32
N ILE A 30 33.03 9.03 6.62
CA ILE A 30 34.33 9.28 7.22
C ILE A 30 34.97 7.93 7.50
N VAL A 31 36.15 7.71 6.96
CA VAL A 31 36.93 6.47 7.14
C VAL A 31 38.30 6.85 7.67
N GLU A 32 38.57 6.52 8.93
CA GLU A 32 39.88 6.74 9.51
C GLU A 32 40.87 5.69 9.01
N ALA A 33 42.02 6.14 8.53
CA ALA A 33 43.14 5.26 8.19
C ALA A 33 43.92 4.92 9.47
N ALA A 34 44.20 3.63 9.67
CA ALA A 34 44.97 3.10 10.78
C ALA A 34 46.20 2.33 10.25
N GLY A 35 47.17 2.06 11.13
CA GLY A 35 48.42 1.38 10.75
C GLY A 35 48.23 0.02 10.07
N GLU A 36 47.13 -0.69 10.34
CA GLU A 36 46.82 -2.00 9.75
C GLU A 36 45.57 -2.01 8.83
N GLY A 37 45.05 -0.84 8.43
CA GLY A 37 43.91 -0.77 7.52
C GLY A 37 42.99 0.41 7.77
N PHE A 38 41.69 0.14 7.85
CA PHE A 38 40.66 1.17 8.01
C PHE A 38 39.79 0.90 9.24
N ALA A 39 39.49 1.95 9.99
CA ALA A 39 38.46 1.90 11.01
C ALA A 39 37.07 1.68 10.38
N LYS A 40 36.08 1.46 11.24
CA LYS A 40 34.68 1.38 10.82
C LYS A 40 34.26 2.71 10.18
N PRO A 41 33.73 2.73 8.95
CA PRO A 41 33.19 3.95 8.35
C PRO A 41 32.04 4.53 9.18
N GLU A 42 32.06 5.84 9.38
CA GLU A 42 30.98 6.61 10.01
C GLU A 42 30.24 7.43 8.95
N PHE A 43 28.90 7.37 8.96
CA PHE A 43 28.10 8.20 8.07
C PHE A 43 27.83 9.56 8.69
N VAL A 44 28.10 10.62 7.92
CA VAL A 44 27.79 12.00 8.29
C VAL A 44 26.86 12.59 7.24
N ALA A 45 25.66 12.98 7.66
CA ALA A 45 24.69 13.65 6.80
C ALA A 45 25.21 15.06 6.43
N CYS A 46 25.11 15.42 5.16
CA CYS A 46 25.55 16.71 4.62
C CYS A 46 24.48 17.41 3.78
N ASP A 47 23.34 16.75 3.53
CA ASP A 47 22.27 17.34 2.76
C ASP A 47 21.62 18.53 3.46
N LEU A 48 21.19 19.48 2.65
CA LEU A 48 20.56 20.73 3.09
C LEU A 48 19.04 20.70 2.94
N SER A 49 18.52 19.62 2.35
CA SER A 49 17.08 19.40 2.17
C SER A 49 16.76 17.92 2.11
N ARG A 50 15.60 17.55 2.64
CA ARG A 50 15.11 16.17 2.68
C ARG A 50 14.11 15.90 1.58
N PHE A 51 14.16 14.69 1.04
CA PHE A 51 13.08 14.13 0.23
C PHE A 51 12.47 12.98 0.99
N LEU A 52 11.17 13.05 1.29
CA LEU A 52 10.48 12.02 2.06
C LEU A 52 9.30 11.44 1.28
N ARG A 53 8.95 10.21 1.63
CA ARG A 53 7.74 9.53 1.21
C ARG A 53 6.98 9.18 2.47
N VAL A 54 5.87 9.87 2.70
CA VAL A 54 5.01 9.63 3.86
C VAL A 54 3.80 8.83 3.42
N HIS A 55 3.36 7.94 4.30
CA HIS A 55 2.16 7.14 4.12
C HIS A 55 1.18 7.50 5.22
N ALA A 56 -0.08 7.70 4.85
CA ALA A 56 -1.18 7.93 5.77
C ALA A 56 -2.28 6.90 5.52
N ASP A 57 -2.62 6.13 6.55
CA ASP A 57 -3.78 5.23 6.54
C ASP A 57 -4.98 5.95 7.17
N ILE A 58 -6.05 6.07 6.41
CA ILE A 58 -7.32 6.70 6.83
C ILE A 58 -8.49 5.72 6.84
N SER A 59 -8.20 4.44 7.07
CA SER A 59 -9.23 3.42 7.23
C SER A 59 -10.25 3.79 8.32
N GLY A 60 -11.53 3.66 7.99
CA GLY A 60 -12.65 3.98 8.90
C GLY A 60 -12.92 5.48 9.11
N VAL A 61 -12.20 6.37 8.44
CA VAL A 61 -12.41 7.82 8.61
C VAL A 61 -13.71 8.25 7.92
N PRO A 62 -14.63 8.92 8.62
CA PRO A 62 -16.01 9.06 8.17
C PRO A 62 -16.24 10.21 7.18
N ASN A 63 -15.35 11.20 7.11
CA ASN A 63 -15.53 12.36 6.24
C ASN A 63 -14.20 13.01 5.83
N VAL A 64 -14.26 13.83 4.78
CA VAL A 64 -13.09 14.45 4.15
C VAL A 64 -12.32 15.36 5.09
N GLU A 65 -12.99 16.09 5.98
CA GLU A 65 -12.34 17.00 6.94
C GLU A 65 -11.50 16.19 7.93
N SER A 66 -12.10 15.19 8.58
CA SER A 66 -11.38 14.28 9.47
C SER A 66 -10.26 13.51 8.76
N ALA A 67 -10.43 13.19 7.47
CA ALA A 67 -9.38 12.55 6.68
C ALA A 67 -8.20 13.48 6.43
N LEU A 68 -8.44 14.76 6.12
CA LEU A 68 -7.38 15.75 5.94
C LEU A 68 -6.59 15.95 7.24
N ASP A 69 -7.28 16.06 8.38
CA ASP A 69 -6.65 16.18 9.69
C ASP A 69 -5.76 14.98 10.01
N GLN A 70 -6.29 13.76 9.84
CA GLN A 70 -5.54 12.52 10.10
C GLN A 70 -4.35 12.34 9.14
N ILE A 71 -4.50 12.71 7.86
CA ILE A 71 -3.37 12.71 6.91
C ILE A 71 -2.32 13.72 7.37
N GLY A 72 -2.74 14.92 7.78
CA GLY A 72 -1.85 15.97 8.27
C GLY A 72 -1.05 15.55 9.49
N GLU A 73 -1.71 14.95 10.48
CA GLU A 73 -1.10 14.46 11.71
C GLU A 73 -0.07 13.34 11.43
N GLN A 74 -0.46 12.32 10.66
CA GLN A 74 0.42 11.21 10.32
C GLN A 74 1.61 11.67 9.46
N ALA A 75 1.36 12.53 8.48
CA ALA A 75 2.43 13.08 7.65
C ALA A 75 3.39 13.96 8.47
N THR A 76 2.89 14.81 9.36
CA THR A 76 3.71 15.64 10.24
C THR A 76 4.59 14.78 11.14
N THR A 77 3.99 13.80 11.80
CA THR A 77 4.71 12.84 12.66
C THR A 77 5.84 12.15 11.88
N ALA A 78 5.55 11.64 10.68
CA ALA A 78 6.55 10.97 9.85
C ALA A 78 7.67 11.92 9.38
N ILE A 79 7.32 13.16 9.01
CA ILE A 79 8.30 14.17 8.60
C ILE A 79 9.25 14.51 9.75
N GLU A 80 8.72 14.75 10.95
CA GLU A 80 9.53 15.11 12.11
C GLU A 80 10.44 13.97 12.57
N GLN A 81 9.97 12.72 12.49
CA GLN A 81 10.77 11.53 12.79
C GLN A 81 11.95 11.37 11.81
N ASP A 82 11.72 11.54 10.51
CA ASP A 82 12.75 11.36 9.47
C ASP A 82 13.62 12.62 9.25
N ASN A 83 13.19 13.76 9.78
CA ASN A 83 13.89 15.04 9.66
C ASN A 83 13.95 15.81 10.99
N PRO A 84 14.64 15.26 12.01
CA PRO A 84 14.71 15.88 13.33
C PRO A 84 15.45 17.24 13.34
N LEU A 85 16.21 17.53 12.28
CA LEU A 85 16.93 18.80 12.11
C LEU A 85 16.05 19.91 11.51
N GLY A 86 14.81 19.61 11.10
CA GLY A 86 13.92 20.61 10.53
C GLY A 86 14.45 21.20 9.21
N LEU A 87 15.16 20.42 8.40
CA LEU A 87 15.63 20.87 7.09
C LEU A 87 14.45 21.10 6.13
N PRO A 88 14.57 22.01 5.14
CA PRO A 88 13.60 22.12 4.05
C PRO A 88 13.27 20.76 3.44
N THR A 89 11.99 20.43 3.32
CA THR A 89 11.54 19.08 2.97
C THR A 89 10.62 19.10 1.76
N VAL A 90 10.83 18.15 0.85
CA VAL A 90 9.94 17.85 -0.27
C VAL A 90 9.32 16.48 -0.03
N VAL A 91 7.99 16.42 0.07
CA VAL A 91 7.29 15.18 0.40
C VAL A 91 6.44 14.66 -0.75
N ARG A 92 6.40 13.34 -0.89
CA ARG A 92 5.26 12.66 -1.54
C ARG A 92 4.40 12.07 -0.44
N VAL A 93 3.10 12.34 -0.49
CA VAL A 93 2.09 11.78 0.43
C VAL A 93 1.35 10.65 -0.29
N ALA A 94 1.36 9.45 0.27
CA ALA A 94 0.51 8.35 -0.16
C ALA A 94 -0.59 8.14 0.88
N VAL A 95 -1.84 8.17 0.44
CA VAL A 95 -3.03 8.00 1.28
C VAL A 95 -3.68 6.68 0.91
N SER A 96 -4.00 5.84 1.89
CA SER A 96 -4.66 4.55 1.68
C SER A 96 -5.73 4.27 2.74
N GLY A 97 -6.48 3.20 2.55
CA GLY A 97 -7.47 2.72 3.51
C GLY A 97 -8.91 2.72 2.98
N ALA A 98 -9.78 1.92 3.61
CA ALA A 98 -11.21 1.89 3.31
C ALA A 98 -11.93 2.99 4.10
N THR A 99 -12.54 3.96 3.42
CA THR A 99 -13.06 5.18 4.04
C THR A 99 -14.28 5.73 3.33
N ASP A 100 -15.28 6.18 4.10
CA ASP A 100 -16.47 6.89 3.57
C ASP A 100 -16.06 8.16 2.79
N SER A 101 -14.87 8.68 3.07
CA SER A 101 -14.30 9.86 2.43
C SER A 101 -13.77 9.60 1.01
N HIS A 102 -13.79 8.36 0.53
CA HIS A 102 -13.15 7.95 -0.72
C HIS A 102 -13.52 8.86 -1.91
N SER A 103 -14.82 9.04 -2.17
CA SER A 103 -15.32 9.84 -3.29
C SER A 103 -14.92 11.31 -3.16
N GLY A 104 -15.05 11.87 -1.95
CA GLY A 104 -14.67 13.25 -1.64
C GLY A 104 -13.17 13.50 -1.84
N LEU A 105 -12.31 12.57 -1.43
CA LEU A 105 -10.86 12.66 -1.62
C LEU A 105 -10.47 12.55 -3.12
N LYS A 106 -11.11 11.66 -3.88
CA LYS A 106 -10.91 11.58 -5.35
C LYS A 106 -11.34 12.88 -6.03
N LYS A 107 -12.46 13.49 -5.60
CA LYS A 107 -12.93 14.78 -6.10
C LYS A 107 -11.92 15.91 -5.82
N LEU A 108 -11.40 16.01 -4.59
CA LEU A 108 -10.37 16.99 -4.24
C LEU A 108 -9.10 16.84 -5.09
N LEU A 109 -8.71 15.60 -5.43
CA LEU A 109 -7.55 15.35 -6.29
C LEU A 109 -7.82 15.79 -7.73
N LYS A 110 -9.00 15.50 -8.27
CA LYS A 110 -9.43 15.88 -9.63
C LYS A 110 -9.55 17.41 -9.79
N GLU A 111 -10.01 18.09 -8.75
CA GLU A 111 -10.14 19.55 -8.71
C GLU A 111 -8.83 20.27 -8.34
N GLU A 112 -7.72 19.54 -8.14
CA GLU A 112 -6.41 20.09 -7.74
C GLU A 112 -6.41 20.88 -6.41
N ARG A 113 -7.43 20.70 -5.57
CA ARG A 113 -7.59 21.41 -4.29
C ARG A 113 -6.86 20.74 -3.13
N PHE A 114 -6.54 19.46 -3.27
CA PHE A 114 -5.98 18.64 -2.19
C PHE A 114 -4.69 19.26 -1.60
N VAL A 115 -3.76 19.68 -2.45
CA VAL A 115 -2.49 20.27 -1.99
C VAL A 115 -2.74 21.54 -1.17
N GLY A 116 -3.64 22.43 -1.62
CA GLY A 116 -3.95 23.66 -0.91
C GLY A 116 -4.59 23.44 0.47
N LEU A 117 -5.32 22.34 0.63
CA LEU A 117 -5.95 21.97 1.91
C LEU A 117 -4.99 21.24 2.85
N LEU A 118 -4.10 20.40 2.32
CA LEU A 118 -3.16 19.62 3.14
C LEU A 118 -1.90 20.42 3.52
N GLN A 119 -1.41 21.28 2.64
CA GLN A 119 -0.16 22.04 2.85
C GLN A 119 -0.14 22.86 4.15
N PRO A 120 -1.23 23.52 4.60
CA PRO A 120 -1.28 24.23 5.88
C PRO A 120 -1.20 23.32 7.12
N LEU A 121 -1.46 22.02 6.97
CA LEU A 121 -1.43 21.03 8.06
C LEU A 121 -0.04 20.41 8.25
N LEU A 122 0.92 20.72 7.39
CA LEU A 122 2.28 20.20 7.43
C LEU A 122 3.26 21.22 8.03
N PRO A 123 4.47 20.79 8.47
CA PRO A 123 5.51 21.71 8.93
C PRO A 123 5.82 22.80 7.90
N VAL A 124 6.05 24.03 8.37
CA VAL A 124 6.20 25.24 7.53
C VAL A 124 7.29 25.13 6.46
N ASN A 125 8.33 24.34 6.72
CA ASN A 125 9.45 24.08 5.83
C ASN A 125 9.21 22.92 4.84
N THR A 126 7.97 22.44 4.71
CA THR A 126 7.60 21.32 3.85
C THR A 126 6.90 21.78 2.59
N SER A 127 7.20 21.14 1.46
CA SER A 127 6.48 21.30 0.20
C SER A 127 5.98 19.96 -0.32
N ILE A 128 4.72 19.92 -0.75
CA ILE A 128 4.11 18.71 -1.31
C ILE A 128 4.47 18.59 -2.79
N LYS A 129 5.21 17.54 -3.16
CA LYS A 129 5.53 17.22 -4.55
C LYS A 129 4.40 16.48 -5.26
N LYS A 130 3.76 15.56 -4.56
CA LYS A 130 2.70 14.70 -5.09
C LYS A 130 1.87 14.10 -3.97
N ILE A 131 0.57 14.00 -4.22
CA ILE A 131 -0.36 13.19 -3.43
C ILE A 131 -0.81 12.01 -4.31
N SER A 132 -0.86 10.81 -3.74
CA SER A 132 -1.49 9.63 -4.37
C SER A 132 -2.53 9.05 -3.44
N ILE A 133 -3.71 8.74 -3.99
CA ILE A 133 -4.86 8.23 -3.24
C ILE A 133 -5.17 6.81 -3.71
N ASP A 134 -4.94 5.87 -2.84
CA ASP A 134 -5.21 4.44 -2.96
C ASP A 134 -6.20 4.00 -1.86
N THR A 135 -7.32 4.72 -1.79
CA THR A 135 -8.41 4.43 -0.87
C THR A 135 -9.53 3.71 -1.59
N THR A 136 -10.40 3.03 -0.84
CA THR A 136 -11.63 2.42 -1.35
C THR A 136 -12.84 2.92 -0.57
N ALA A 137 -14.01 2.98 -1.21
CA ALA A 137 -15.26 3.17 -0.47
C ALA A 137 -15.52 1.90 0.38
N PRO A 138 -15.95 2.02 1.64
CA PRO A 138 -16.43 0.88 2.39
C PRO A 138 -17.69 0.37 1.70
N PHE A 139 -17.77 -0.94 1.54
CA PHE A 139 -18.90 -1.60 0.95
C PHE A 139 -19.44 -2.62 1.95
N ASP A 140 -20.77 -2.72 2.03
CA ASP A 140 -21.38 -3.84 2.71
C ASP A 140 -21.35 -5.04 1.77
N ARG A 141 -20.41 -5.95 2.04
CA ARG A 141 -20.23 -7.19 1.30
C ARG A 141 -21.52 -8.02 1.26
N THR A 142 -22.28 -8.05 2.34
CA THR A 142 -23.53 -8.82 2.43
C THR A 142 -24.56 -8.27 1.45
N VAL A 143 -24.64 -6.93 1.35
CA VAL A 143 -25.49 -6.25 0.39
C VAL A 143 -25.03 -6.51 -1.04
N LEU A 144 -23.72 -6.41 -1.31
CA LEU A 144 -23.18 -6.66 -2.65
C LEU A 144 -23.35 -8.12 -3.09
N ALA A 145 -23.12 -9.08 -2.20
CA ALA A 145 -23.30 -10.51 -2.48
C ALA A 145 -24.78 -10.87 -2.74
N ALA A 146 -25.71 -10.15 -2.11
CA ALA A 146 -27.14 -10.34 -2.33
C ALA A 146 -27.65 -9.72 -3.65
N ARG A 147 -26.85 -8.96 -4.38
CA ARG A 147 -27.26 -8.35 -5.66
C ARG A 147 -27.51 -9.44 -6.71
N PRO A 148 -28.65 -9.42 -7.44
CA PRO A 148 -28.93 -10.39 -8.50
C PRO A 148 -28.22 -10.03 -9.81
N ASP A 149 -26.96 -9.59 -9.72
CA ASP A 149 -26.14 -9.15 -10.86
C ASP A 149 -24.76 -9.83 -10.86
N VAL A 150 -23.92 -9.40 -11.81
CA VAL A 150 -22.56 -9.96 -11.97
C VAL A 150 -21.72 -9.79 -10.71
N VAL A 151 -21.90 -8.70 -9.95
CA VAL A 151 -21.14 -8.46 -8.71
C VAL A 151 -21.51 -9.50 -7.67
N GLY A 152 -22.80 -9.72 -7.40
CA GLY A 152 -23.25 -10.72 -6.43
C GLY A 152 -22.88 -12.15 -6.83
N ALA A 153 -23.00 -12.48 -8.13
CA ALA A 153 -22.61 -13.79 -8.66
C ALA A 153 -21.09 -14.06 -8.48
N VAL A 154 -20.24 -13.07 -8.74
CA VAL A 154 -18.79 -13.20 -8.57
C VAL A 154 -18.41 -13.33 -7.09
N LEU A 155 -19.03 -12.54 -6.20
CA LEU A 155 -18.77 -12.65 -4.75
C LEU A 155 -19.16 -14.01 -4.19
N THR A 156 -20.30 -14.56 -4.63
CA THR A 156 -20.71 -15.93 -4.28
C THR A 156 -19.69 -16.96 -4.75
N LYS A 157 -19.14 -16.80 -5.96
CA LYS A 157 -18.09 -17.69 -6.48
C LYS A 157 -16.76 -17.54 -5.76
N LEU A 158 -16.39 -16.34 -5.31
CA LEU A 158 -15.21 -16.14 -4.46
C LEU A 158 -15.38 -16.84 -3.10
N ASP A 159 -16.59 -16.85 -2.53
CA ASP A 159 -16.89 -17.59 -1.29
C ASP A 159 -16.74 -19.10 -1.45
N GLU A 160 -17.17 -19.66 -2.57
CA GLU A 160 -16.94 -21.09 -2.89
C GLU A 160 -15.44 -21.44 -3.01
N LEU A 161 -14.58 -20.45 -3.31
CA LEU A 161 -13.14 -20.61 -3.45
C LEU A 161 -12.37 -20.35 -2.15
N ARG A 162 -12.97 -19.67 -1.16
CA ARG A 162 -12.36 -19.52 0.16
C ARG A 162 -12.28 -20.92 0.79
N PRO A 163 -11.09 -21.40 1.20
CA PRO A 163 -10.97 -22.71 1.85
C PRO A 163 -11.89 -22.71 3.07
N ALA A 164 -12.80 -23.68 3.15
CA ALA A 164 -13.71 -23.82 4.27
C ALA A 164 -12.90 -23.85 5.56
N ALA A 165 -12.92 -22.75 6.31
CA ALA A 165 -12.24 -22.64 7.59
C ALA A 165 -12.74 -23.78 8.50
N SER A 166 -11.81 -24.66 8.83
CA SER A 166 -11.82 -25.64 9.92
C SER A 166 -13.03 -25.55 10.85
N THR A 167 -14.00 -26.44 10.66
CA THR A 167 -14.96 -26.79 11.71
C THR A 167 -14.82 -28.28 11.99
N GLY A 168 -14.35 -28.63 13.19
CA GLY A 168 -14.52 -29.99 13.73
C GLY A 168 -13.30 -30.58 14.44
N SER A 169 -13.27 -30.41 15.75
CA SER A 169 -12.48 -31.17 16.72
C SER A 169 -12.62 -32.70 16.55
N ALA A 170 -11.49 -33.42 16.45
CA ALA A 170 -11.34 -34.78 16.96
C ALA A 170 -9.84 -35.14 17.04
N THR A 171 -9.34 -35.41 18.25
CA THR A 171 -8.31 -36.45 18.45
C THR A 171 -9.03 -37.81 18.31
N PRO A 172 -8.37 -38.95 17.97
CA PRO A 172 -7.01 -39.32 18.38
C PRO A 172 -6.18 -40.14 17.35
N GLU A 173 -4.97 -40.49 17.81
CA GLU A 173 -4.13 -41.67 17.45
C GLU A 173 -2.93 -41.51 16.49
N GLU A 174 -1.80 -41.95 17.03
CA GLU A 174 -0.50 -42.20 16.41
C GLU A 174 -0.61 -43.18 15.24
N SER A 175 -0.02 -42.83 14.10
CA SER A 175 0.74 -43.81 13.32
C SER A 175 1.72 -43.12 12.36
N THR A 176 2.93 -43.64 12.43
CA THR A 176 4.22 -43.35 11.80
C THR A 176 4.23 -43.27 10.26
N ASP A 177 5.16 -42.44 9.76
CA ASP A 177 5.93 -42.58 8.51
C ASP A 177 5.31 -42.10 7.17
N ALA A 178 5.71 -40.88 6.74
CA ALA A 178 6.06 -40.51 5.37
C ALA A 178 6.75 -39.13 5.36
N GLY A 179 7.65 -38.88 4.39
CA GLY A 179 8.59 -37.75 4.33
C GLY A 179 7.99 -36.36 3.99
N PRO A 180 8.82 -35.37 3.62
CA PRO A 180 8.45 -33.95 3.71
C PRO A 180 7.47 -33.56 2.62
N GLU A 181 6.19 -33.50 2.95
CA GLU A 181 5.19 -32.86 2.10
C GLU A 181 5.25 -31.35 2.25
N GLY A 182 5.90 -30.69 1.30
CA GLY A 182 5.53 -29.35 0.87
C GLY A 182 5.29 -29.40 -0.64
N PRO A 183 4.02 -29.49 -1.10
CA PRO A 183 3.58 -28.64 -2.21
C PRO A 183 2.07 -28.31 -2.27
N ALA A 184 1.26 -28.57 -1.22
CA ALA A 184 -0.20 -28.48 -1.34
C ALA A 184 -0.76 -27.05 -1.50
N THR A 185 -0.05 -26.01 -1.04
CA THR A 185 -0.52 -24.62 -1.12
C THR A 185 -0.29 -23.98 -2.49
N SER A 186 0.73 -24.43 -3.23
CA SER A 186 1.07 -23.88 -4.55
C SER A 186 0.07 -24.31 -5.62
N SER A 187 -0.36 -25.58 -5.62
CA SER A 187 -1.30 -26.08 -6.62
C SER A 187 -2.71 -25.52 -6.44
N VAL A 188 -3.15 -25.34 -5.18
CA VAL A 188 -4.45 -24.72 -4.87
C VAL A 188 -4.45 -23.26 -5.32
N LEU A 189 -3.35 -22.54 -5.12
CA LEU A 189 -3.20 -21.17 -5.56
C LEU A 189 -3.20 -21.07 -7.08
N GLU A 190 -2.45 -21.92 -7.79
CA GLU A 190 -2.46 -21.97 -9.27
C GLU A 190 -3.84 -22.30 -9.84
N ASP A 191 -4.56 -23.27 -9.27
CA ASP A 191 -5.93 -23.61 -9.67
C ASP A 191 -6.92 -22.46 -9.39
N LEU A 192 -6.75 -21.74 -8.27
CA LEU A 192 -7.55 -20.57 -7.94
C LEU A 192 -7.33 -19.45 -8.95
N ILE A 193 -6.07 -19.24 -9.33
CA ILE A 193 -5.63 -18.24 -10.29
C ILE A 193 -6.25 -18.52 -11.67
N ASP A 194 -6.17 -19.76 -12.13
CA ASP A 194 -6.74 -20.17 -13.43
C ASP A 194 -8.27 -20.05 -13.42
N ARG A 195 -8.93 -20.42 -12.32
CA ARG A 195 -10.38 -20.26 -12.17
C ARG A 195 -10.81 -18.79 -12.11
N ALA A 196 -10.10 -17.95 -11.36
CA ALA A 196 -10.35 -16.51 -11.29
C ALA A 196 -10.14 -15.84 -12.66
N ALA A 197 -9.06 -16.18 -13.36
CA ALA A 197 -8.75 -15.68 -14.70
C ALA A 197 -9.81 -16.08 -15.74
N SER A 198 -10.35 -17.31 -15.65
CA SER A 198 -11.42 -17.79 -16.53
C SER A 198 -12.77 -17.09 -16.32
N THR A 199 -13.04 -16.62 -15.10
CA THR A 199 -14.33 -16.02 -14.71
C THR A 199 -14.35 -14.50 -14.88
N ILE A 200 -13.21 -13.83 -14.69
CA ILE A 200 -13.11 -12.35 -14.60
C ILE A 200 -12.41 -11.75 -15.84
N GLY A 201 -11.72 -12.56 -16.65
CA GLY A 201 -11.02 -12.14 -17.87
C GLY A 201 -9.59 -11.62 -17.66
N SER A 202 -8.99 -11.11 -18.74
CA SER A 202 -7.57 -10.70 -18.85
C SER A 202 -7.02 -9.74 -17.75
N PRO A 203 -7.81 -8.80 -17.19
CA PRO A 203 -7.31 -7.90 -16.14
C PRO A 203 -6.92 -8.62 -14.84
N ALA A 204 -7.70 -9.64 -14.43
CA ALA A 204 -7.40 -10.45 -13.26
C ALA A 204 -6.07 -11.17 -13.45
N ARG A 205 -5.88 -11.84 -14.60
CA ARG A 205 -4.63 -12.50 -14.99
C ARG A 205 -3.41 -11.58 -14.95
N THR A 206 -3.56 -10.32 -15.40
CA THR A 206 -2.48 -9.32 -15.41
C THR A 206 -2.10 -8.85 -14.00
N LEU A 207 -3.06 -8.82 -13.08
CA LEU A 207 -2.84 -8.50 -11.67
C LEU A 207 -2.26 -9.70 -10.92
N THR A 208 -2.74 -10.91 -11.23
CA THR A 208 -2.22 -12.17 -10.72
C THR A 208 -0.77 -12.41 -11.14
N GLU A 209 -0.42 -12.17 -12.40
CA GLU A 209 0.97 -12.25 -12.87
C GLU A 209 1.88 -11.19 -12.20
N LYS A 210 1.32 -10.03 -11.81
CA LYS A 210 2.05 -9.00 -11.05
C LYS A 210 2.18 -9.32 -9.56
N SER A 211 1.16 -9.88 -8.91
CA SER A 211 1.19 -10.23 -7.49
C SER A 211 1.92 -11.54 -7.21
N VAL A 212 1.87 -12.52 -8.12
CA VAL A 212 2.65 -13.78 -8.05
C VAL A 212 4.16 -13.53 -8.20
N SER A 213 4.58 -12.34 -8.67
CA SER A 213 5.99 -11.94 -8.69
C SER A 213 6.56 -11.55 -7.32
N LEU A 214 5.74 -11.54 -6.27
CA LEU A 214 6.15 -11.35 -4.88
C LEU A 214 5.70 -12.61 -4.11
N GLY A 215 6.58 -13.60 -4.01
CA GLY A 215 6.39 -14.72 -3.09
C GLY A 215 6.23 -14.16 -1.68
N ASP A 216 5.06 -14.40 -1.07
CA ASP A 216 4.66 -14.22 0.35
C ASP A 216 3.21 -13.69 0.50
N ILE A 217 2.26 -14.05 -0.37
CA ILE A 217 0.84 -13.69 -0.20
C ILE A 217 0.03 -14.95 0.09
N SER A 218 -0.76 -14.94 1.17
CA SER A 218 -1.66 -16.06 1.51
C SER A 218 -2.83 -16.16 0.52
N VAL A 219 -3.44 -17.34 0.40
CA VAL A 219 -4.64 -17.55 -0.46
C VAL A 219 -5.76 -16.58 -0.09
N GLU A 220 -5.95 -16.32 1.20
CA GLU A 220 -6.98 -15.43 1.71
C GLU A 220 -6.69 -13.96 1.37
N GLU A 221 -5.43 -13.54 1.48
CA GLU A 221 -5.00 -12.19 1.10
C GLU A 221 -5.07 -11.95 -0.42
N PHE A 222 -4.79 -12.98 -1.23
CA PHE A 222 -5.00 -12.94 -2.67
C PHE A 222 -6.49 -12.77 -3.02
N LEU A 223 -7.36 -13.57 -2.40
CA LEU A 223 -8.81 -13.50 -2.61
C LEU A 223 -9.38 -12.14 -2.21
N ASP A 224 -8.93 -11.57 -1.08
CA ASP A 224 -9.35 -10.23 -0.64
C ASP A 224 -8.89 -9.13 -1.60
N GLN A 225 -7.68 -9.24 -2.17
CA GLN A 225 -7.22 -8.29 -3.19
C GLN A 225 -8.05 -8.38 -4.48
N VAL A 226 -8.37 -9.59 -4.94
CA VAL A 226 -9.24 -9.81 -6.12
C VAL A 226 -10.64 -9.26 -5.86
N GLU A 227 -11.21 -9.53 -4.69
CA GLU A 227 -12.53 -9.05 -4.27
C GLU A 227 -12.60 -7.52 -4.25
N ARG A 228 -11.62 -6.85 -3.65
CA ARG A 228 -11.54 -5.37 -3.63
C ARG A 228 -11.49 -4.78 -5.04
N LEU A 229 -10.69 -5.35 -5.92
CA LEU A 229 -10.53 -4.87 -7.29
C LEU A 229 -11.79 -5.08 -8.12
N LEU A 230 -12.50 -6.19 -7.90
CA LEU A 230 -13.78 -6.46 -8.54
C LEU A 230 -14.84 -5.46 -8.08
N ILE A 231 -14.92 -5.20 -6.78
CA ILE A 231 -15.92 -4.27 -6.24
C ILE A 231 -15.64 -2.85 -6.74
N ASP A 232 -14.38 -2.40 -6.71
CA ASP A 232 -13.99 -1.07 -7.24
C ASP A 232 -14.29 -0.89 -8.74
N ARG A 233 -14.29 -1.99 -9.52
CA ARG A 233 -14.49 -1.95 -10.97
C ARG A 233 -15.90 -2.30 -11.44
N LEU A 234 -16.61 -3.14 -10.71
CA LEU A 234 -17.90 -3.73 -11.12
C LEU A 234 -19.07 -3.26 -10.26
N ALA A 235 -18.85 -2.81 -9.02
CA ALA A 235 -19.88 -2.09 -8.30
C ALA A 235 -19.77 -0.63 -8.76
N PRO A 236 -20.64 -0.16 -9.69
CA PRO A 236 -20.68 1.27 -9.96
C PRO A 236 -20.89 2.00 -8.64
N ALA A 237 -20.27 3.17 -8.49
CA ALA A 237 -20.65 4.13 -7.45
C ALA A 237 -22.17 4.17 -7.42
N THR A 238 -22.74 3.87 -6.25
CA THR A 238 -24.18 3.89 -6.01
C THR A 238 -24.79 5.10 -6.70
N GLU A 239 -25.87 4.87 -7.43
CA GLU A 239 -26.65 5.85 -8.18
C GLU A 239 -26.96 7.09 -7.32
N ASP A 240 -26.07 8.07 -7.36
CA ASP A 240 -26.28 9.44 -6.88
C ASP A 240 -25.70 10.47 -7.88
N GLU A 241 -25.24 10.01 -9.05
CA GLU A 241 -24.96 10.86 -10.22
C GLU A 241 -26.17 10.98 -11.17
N ALA A 242 -27.34 10.49 -10.76
CA ALA A 242 -28.56 10.48 -11.56
C ALA A 242 -29.57 11.56 -11.12
N GLU A 243 -29.14 12.81 -10.91
CA GLU A 243 -30.08 13.95 -10.99
C GLU A 243 -29.33 15.26 -11.29
N GLY A 244 -29.20 15.54 -12.58
CA GLY A 244 -28.62 16.77 -13.11
C GLY A 244 -29.01 17.05 -14.55
N VAL A 245 -30.18 16.56 -14.99
CA VAL A 245 -30.81 17.05 -16.24
C VAL A 245 -31.65 18.26 -15.85
N VAL A 246 -31.04 19.43 -15.87
CA VAL A 246 -31.79 20.69 -15.91
C VAL A 246 -32.32 20.83 -17.33
N GLN A 247 -33.58 20.43 -17.54
CA GLN A 247 -34.42 21.04 -18.55
C GLN A 247 -34.99 22.33 -17.96
N LEU A 248 -34.49 23.47 -18.44
CA LEU A 248 -35.23 24.65 -18.94
C LEU A 248 -34.23 25.78 -19.26
#